data_AF-A0A4U1AIX8-F1
#
_entry.id   AF-A0A4U1AIX8-F1
#
_cell.length_a   1.000
_cell.length_b   1.000
_cell.length_c   1.000
_cell.angle_alpha   90.00
_cell.angle_beta   90.00
_cell.angle_gamma   90.00
#
_symmetry.space_group_name_H-M   'P 1'
#
loop_
_entity.id
_entity.type
_entity.pdbx_description
1 polymer ?
#
loop_
_entity_poly.entity_id
_entity_poly.type
_entity_poly.pdbx_seq_one_letter_code
_entity_poly.pdbx_strand_id
1 'polypeptide(L)'
;MKGQALNTRVVFAVCMLTLCMFLIFYTAWPLFAAENGFEIIPKWVRPDSSVTVKLGPEVNTAVKMYLRISGRATVRDFPLDISQMRKRIIEIKIPGTIRAGIYETSLVDENGRDLGIIGSSLKIAASEKAEEKPVITKIVPVASYATNGRYDFDIIGDNFGDDVRGIKVLINDTVFVFDNTLQGHAGQDSVKDCGEKVPCLIWSWKKLKIRGLSLKGLHLIRPMTASLEIDGIESNRKPLILSPVSRATPGIIAFAALGCLTALVYVLSRRKAAQYQANGRSYNAFAYILIDHETNTYSLSRLQLILWSAATVVAYMYIAASQSLVQWNWSLCDVPENLPMLLGISAGTTALSLGTTGMRGSKGAGTIHPEAGDFITAGGVFAPERLQFFLWTVIGVFGFVTATLAQDPATMTDLPRIPDSFIPLMGVSSLGYLAGKVARKPGPIITQIEPPPPFAAAGTTLRIIGEGLSPRAHVRLNGQRLLPGEISVAPEAQPDEEFVRELILDPVIVAPAVPGVAAVKIVNPDGQSAEK
;
A
#
# COMPACT_ATOMS: atom_id res chain seq x y z
N MET A 1 -55.28 76.97 8.19
CA MET A 1 -54.35 76.97 9.34
C MET A 1 -52.93 77.00 8.79
N LYS A 2 -52.29 78.17 8.92
CA LYS A 2 -50.89 78.43 8.58
C LYS A 2 -50.05 78.09 9.80
N GLY A 3 -49.01 77.29 9.66
CA GLY A 3 -48.06 77.06 10.74
C GLY A 3 -47.15 75.86 10.48
N GLN A 4 -45.85 76.11 10.56
CA GLN A 4 -44.77 75.10 10.63
C GLN A 4 -44.34 74.40 9.33
N ALA A 5 -43.81 75.20 8.40
CA ALA A 5 -42.88 74.72 7.35
C ALA A 5 -41.49 75.37 7.51
N LEU A 6 -41.02 75.48 8.75
CA LEU A 6 -39.73 76.12 9.08
C LEU A 6 -39.01 75.30 10.16
N ASN A 7 -38.47 74.13 9.80
CA ASN A 7 -37.32 73.58 10.55
C ASN A 7 -36.55 72.43 9.89
N THR A 8 -36.88 71.98 8.69
CA THR A 8 -36.14 70.86 8.07
C THR A 8 -34.79 71.28 7.49
N ARG A 9 -34.64 72.54 7.05
CA ARG A 9 -33.35 73.04 6.50
C ARG A 9 -32.31 73.36 7.58
N VAL A 10 -32.72 73.74 8.78
CA VAL A 10 -31.80 74.01 9.90
C VAL A 10 -31.30 72.70 10.53
N VAL A 11 -32.17 71.69 10.68
CA VAL A 11 -31.77 70.38 11.21
C VAL A 11 -30.82 69.67 10.24
N PHE A 12 -31.04 69.77 8.92
CA PHE A 12 -30.13 69.17 7.93
C PHE A 12 -28.76 69.88 7.87
N ALA A 13 -28.73 71.21 8.03
CA ALA A 13 -27.49 71.98 8.06
C ALA A 13 -26.69 71.72 9.36
N VAL A 14 -27.34 71.60 10.51
CA VAL A 14 -26.68 71.28 11.78
C VAL A 14 -26.16 69.84 11.78
N CYS A 15 -26.92 68.87 11.25
CA CYS A 15 -26.46 67.49 11.12
C CYS A 15 -25.26 67.35 10.17
N MET A 16 -25.26 68.03 9.02
CA MET A 16 -24.13 68.05 8.08
C MET A 16 -22.89 68.73 8.68
N LEU A 17 -23.05 69.81 9.46
CA LEU A 17 -21.91 70.47 10.12
C LEU A 17 -21.31 69.59 11.22
N THR A 18 -22.13 68.85 11.98
CA THR A 18 -21.63 67.88 12.98
C THR A 18 -21.00 66.64 12.32
N LEU A 19 -21.50 66.18 11.17
CA LEU A 19 -20.91 65.06 10.44
C LEU A 19 -19.58 65.46 9.77
N CYS A 20 -19.47 66.68 9.23
CA CYS A 20 -18.22 67.21 8.71
C CYS A 20 -17.20 67.51 9.82
N MET A 21 -17.61 68.00 10.99
CA MET A 21 -16.67 68.14 12.12
C MET A 21 -16.21 66.79 12.68
N PHE A 22 -17.05 65.75 12.69
CA PHE A 22 -16.63 64.40 13.07
C PHE A 22 -15.70 63.76 12.03
N LEU A 23 -15.93 63.97 10.73
CA LEU A 23 -15.07 63.47 9.65
C LEU A 23 -13.72 64.20 9.57
N ILE A 24 -13.66 65.49 9.91
CA ILE A 24 -12.40 66.24 10.02
C ILE A 24 -11.63 65.84 11.29
N PHE A 25 -12.30 65.52 12.40
CA PHE A 25 -11.63 65.00 13.60
C PHE A 25 -11.13 63.55 13.45
N TYR A 26 -11.75 62.73 12.59
CA TYR A 26 -11.32 61.34 12.36
C TYR A 26 -10.24 61.18 11.28
N THR A 27 -10.01 62.20 10.45
CA THR A 27 -9.01 62.13 9.35
C THR A 27 -7.81 63.06 9.54
N ALA A 28 -7.77 63.86 10.62
CA ALA A 28 -6.66 64.74 10.97
C ALA A 28 -5.89 64.36 12.26
N TRP A 29 -5.98 63.11 12.71
CA TRP A 29 -4.99 62.51 13.61
C TRP A 29 -4.45 61.24 12.95
N PRO A 30 -3.22 61.30 12.42
CA PRO A 30 -2.13 60.77 13.22
C PRO A 30 -0.83 61.54 12.94
N LEU A 31 -0.47 62.50 13.78
CA LEU A 31 0.90 63.02 13.77
C LEU A 31 1.24 63.50 15.17
N PHE A 32 2.22 62.82 15.78
CA PHE A 32 2.83 63.13 17.07
C PHE A 32 2.02 62.76 18.32
N ALA A 33 1.62 61.48 18.42
CA ALA A 33 1.94 60.82 19.69
C ALA A 33 3.46 60.65 19.68
N ALA A 34 4.18 61.50 20.42
CA ALA A 34 5.57 61.22 20.72
C ALA A 34 5.57 59.86 21.43
N GLU A 35 6.04 58.82 20.75
CA GLU A 35 6.45 57.59 21.44
C GLU A 35 7.50 58.05 22.46
N ASN A 36 7.19 57.95 23.75
CA ASN A 36 8.02 58.39 24.87
C ASN A 36 9.27 57.49 25.04
N GLY A 37 9.88 57.06 23.94
CA GLY A 37 10.99 56.12 23.93
C GLY A 37 11.89 56.30 22.72
N PHE A 38 12.16 55.21 21.99
CA PHE A 38 13.02 55.22 20.82
C PHE A 38 12.41 54.42 19.66
N GLU A 39 12.77 54.80 18.44
CA GLU A 39 12.31 54.16 17.21
C GLU A 39 13.47 53.49 16.49
N ILE A 40 13.26 52.28 15.97
CA ILE A 40 14.22 51.57 15.13
C ILE A 40 13.76 51.64 13.67
N ILE A 41 14.66 52.09 12.79
CA ILE A 41 14.41 52.26 11.37
C ILE A 41 15.55 51.60 10.57
N PRO A 42 15.28 50.66 9.65
CA PRO A 42 13.97 50.04 9.38
C PRO A 42 13.56 49.05 10.47
N LYS A 43 12.26 48.76 10.59
CA LYS A 43 11.70 47.76 11.52
C LYS A 43 12.04 46.31 11.14
N TRP A 44 12.67 46.09 10.00
CA TRP A 44 13.19 44.79 9.57
C TRP A 44 14.55 44.94 8.88
N VAL A 45 15.47 44.03 9.16
CA VAL A 45 16.85 44.04 8.65
C VAL A 45 17.37 42.64 8.39
N ARG A 46 18.36 42.50 7.51
CA ARG A 46 19.12 41.25 7.38
C ARG A 46 20.33 41.27 8.32
N PRO A 47 20.87 40.11 8.70
CA PRO A 47 22.14 40.06 9.44
C PRO A 47 23.25 40.79 8.66
N ASP A 48 24.20 41.39 9.37
CA ASP A 48 25.27 42.27 8.85
C ASP A 48 24.83 43.63 8.28
N SER A 49 23.54 43.98 8.33
CA SER A 49 23.06 45.31 7.95
C SER A 49 22.95 46.27 9.15
N SER A 50 22.90 47.56 8.86
CA SER A 50 22.77 48.61 9.86
C SER A 50 21.31 48.93 10.16
N VAL A 51 21.01 49.16 11.43
CA VAL A 51 19.76 49.78 11.91
C VAL A 51 20.04 51.17 12.43
N THR A 52 19.08 52.07 12.21
CA THR A 52 19.09 53.42 12.77
C THR A 52 18.21 53.45 14.00
N VAL A 53 18.77 53.86 15.14
CA VAL A 53 18.07 54.07 16.40
C VAL A 53 17.88 55.56 16.61
N LYS A 54 16.62 56.01 16.61
CA LYS A 54 16.24 57.39 16.86
C LYS A 54 15.73 57.52 18.29
N LEU A 55 16.48 58.23 19.13
CA LEU A 55 16.13 58.42 20.54
C LEU A 55 15.14 59.58 20.70
N GLY A 56 14.08 59.36 21.47
CA GLY A 56 13.14 60.38 21.88
C GLY A 56 13.77 61.44 22.79
N PRO A 57 13.06 62.57 23.02
CA PRO A 57 13.56 63.65 23.84
C PRO A 57 13.78 63.26 25.32
N GLU A 58 13.02 62.29 25.82
CA GLU A 58 13.05 61.82 27.22
C GLU A 58 14.27 60.93 27.54
N VAL A 59 14.95 60.40 26.53
CA VAL A 59 16.13 59.56 26.73
C VAL A 59 17.31 60.42 27.18
N ASN A 60 17.87 60.10 28.35
CA ASN A 60 19.05 60.76 28.88
C ASN A 60 20.32 60.29 28.16
N THR A 61 20.83 61.12 27.26
CA THR A 61 22.03 60.82 26.45
C THR A 61 23.36 61.01 27.21
N ALA A 62 23.34 61.44 28.48
CA ALA A 62 24.56 61.55 29.28
C ALA A 62 25.02 60.20 29.86
N VAL A 63 24.15 59.19 29.85
CA VAL A 63 24.45 57.84 30.36
C VAL A 63 24.87 56.95 29.19
N LYS A 64 25.85 56.08 29.42
CA LYS A 64 26.24 55.06 28.46
C LYS A 64 25.09 54.03 28.32
N MET A 65 24.57 53.91 27.11
CA MET A 65 23.40 53.08 26.82
C MET A 65 23.74 51.95 25.85
N TYR A 66 22.97 50.88 25.93
CA TYR A 66 23.01 49.77 25.01
C TYR A 66 21.60 49.50 24.47
N LEU A 67 21.51 49.20 23.18
CA LEU A 67 20.30 48.62 22.61
C LEU A 67 20.28 47.13 22.95
N ARG A 68 19.40 46.74 23.86
CA ARG A 68 19.14 45.34 24.16
C ARG A 68 18.13 44.79 23.16
N ILE A 69 18.52 43.73 22.48
CA ILE A 69 17.67 42.94 21.59
C ILE A 69 17.40 41.61 22.28
N SER A 70 16.15 41.38 22.66
CA SER A 70 15.69 40.22 23.44
C SER A 70 14.78 39.35 22.59
N GLY A 71 15.15 38.07 22.44
CA GLY A 71 14.34 37.03 21.80
C GLY A 71 14.21 35.81 22.71
N ARG A 72 13.50 34.76 22.26
CA ARG A 72 13.14 33.58 23.07
C ARG A 72 14.30 32.88 23.80
N ALA A 73 15.52 32.97 23.27
CA ALA A 73 16.69 32.30 23.83
C ALA A 73 17.97 33.14 23.76
N THR A 74 17.89 34.39 23.33
CA THR A 74 19.06 35.24 23.11
C THR A 74 18.76 36.66 23.54
N VAL A 75 19.57 37.18 24.45
CA VAL A 75 19.63 38.59 24.80
C VAL A 75 20.99 39.08 24.35
N ARG A 76 21.02 40.16 23.56
CA ARG A 76 22.27 40.79 23.13
C ARG A 76 22.16 42.31 23.28
N ASP A 77 23.20 42.89 23.84
CA ASP A 77 23.29 44.31 24.12
C ASP A 77 24.29 44.94 23.14
N PHE A 78 23.84 45.92 22.36
CA PHE A 78 24.64 46.62 21.38
C PHE A 78 25.00 48.01 21.90
N PRO A 79 26.30 48.35 22.05
CA PRO A 79 26.70 49.64 22.56
C PRO A 79 26.21 50.76 21.64
N LEU A 80 25.57 51.77 22.22
CA LEU A 80 25.21 53.01 21.54
C LEU A 80 26.39 53.97 21.66
N ASP A 81 27.21 54.09 20.61
CA ASP A 81 28.32 55.04 20.60
C ASP A 81 27.80 56.48 20.46
N ILE A 82 27.65 57.15 21.61
CA ILE A 82 27.14 58.53 21.70
C ILE A 82 28.03 59.49 20.91
N SER A 83 29.32 59.18 20.73
CA SER A 83 30.23 60.03 19.95
C SER A 83 29.86 60.10 18.46
N GLN A 84 29.16 59.08 17.95
CA GLN A 84 28.69 59.01 16.58
C GLN A 84 27.25 59.53 16.42
N MET A 85 26.62 59.95 17.52
CA MET A 85 25.23 60.41 17.52
C MET A 85 25.09 61.76 16.79
N ARG A 86 24.24 61.80 15.77
CA ARG A 86 23.87 63.05 15.10
C ARG A 86 22.37 63.28 15.25
N LYS A 87 21.97 64.39 15.87
CA LYS A 87 20.55 64.75 16.09
C LYS A 87 19.73 63.63 16.78
N ARG A 88 20.29 62.99 17.82
CA ARG A 88 19.69 61.83 18.54
C ARG A 88 19.47 60.57 17.68
N ILE A 89 20.24 60.44 16.61
CA ILE A 89 20.22 59.28 15.72
C ILE A 89 21.56 58.56 15.83
N ILE A 90 21.52 57.24 16.03
CA ILE A 90 22.70 56.36 16.08
C ILE A 90 22.49 55.23 15.07
N GLU A 91 23.54 54.92 14.31
CA GLU A 91 23.56 53.74 13.43
C GLU A 91 24.28 52.59 14.14
N ILE A 92 23.68 51.39 14.12
CA ILE A 92 24.22 50.19 14.76
C ILE A 92 24.25 49.08 13.71
N LYS A 93 25.41 48.43 13.57
CA LYS A 93 25.52 47.24 12.72
C LYS A 93 25.05 46.00 13.47
N ILE A 94 24.06 45.31 12.93
CA ILE A 94 23.58 44.04 13.47
C ILE A 94 24.54 42.93 13.03
N PRO A 95 25.20 42.19 13.93
CA PRO A 95 26.15 41.16 13.55
C PRO A 95 25.47 39.99 12.84
N GLY A 96 26.16 39.43 11.85
CA GLY A 96 25.76 38.27 11.07
C GLY A 96 25.69 36.93 11.81
N THR A 97 25.55 36.93 13.14
CA THR A 97 25.42 35.73 13.98
C THR A 97 24.11 35.71 14.76
N ILE A 98 23.25 36.72 14.56
CA ILE A 98 21.92 36.74 15.16
C ILE A 98 20.97 35.99 14.24
N ARG A 99 20.21 35.05 14.83
CA ARG A 99 19.25 34.23 14.10
C ARG A 99 18.08 35.08 13.60
N ALA A 100 17.41 34.59 12.56
CA ALA A 100 16.20 35.22 12.06
C ALA A 100 15.05 35.08 13.06
N GLY A 101 14.30 36.16 13.28
CA GLY A 101 13.20 36.20 14.23
C GLY A 101 12.71 37.61 14.52
N ILE A 102 11.64 37.71 15.32
CA ILE A 102 11.16 38.99 15.85
C ILE A 102 11.74 39.15 17.24
N TYR A 103 12.40 40.28 17.46
CA TYR A 103 13.05 40.61 18.71
C TYR A 103 12.39 41.83 19.35
N GLU A 104 12.20 41.76 20.66
CA GLU A 104 11.85 42.92 21.46
C GLU A 104 13.09 43.77 21.66
N THR A 105 12.91 45.09 21.66
CA THR A 105 14.03 46.01 21.83
C THR A 105 13.80 46.90 23.04
N SER A 106 14.85 47.12 23.81
CA SER A 106 14.83 47.96 25.01
C SER A 106 16.16 48.70 25.12
N LEU A 107 16.17 49.80 25.86
CA LEU A 107 17.42 50.49 26.22
C LEU A 107 17.82 50.09 27.63
N VAL A 108 19.10 49.76 27.78
CA VAL A 108 19.68 49.37 29.06
C VAL A 108 20.91 50.22 29.35
N ASP A 109 21.21 50.41 30.63
CA ASP A 109 22.44 51.07 31.07
C ASP A 109 23.66 50.14 30.97
N GLU A 110 24.83 50.65 31.34
CA GLU A 110 26.08 49.87 31.40
C GLU A 110 26.06 48.70 32.38
N ASN A 111 25.14 48.70 33.35
CA ASN A 111 24.94 47.61 34.31
C ASN A 111 23.88 46.62 33.81
N GLY A 112 23.35 46.81 32.60
CA GLY A 112 22.31 45.97 32.00
C GLY A 112 20.92 46.16 32.62
N ARG A 113 20.70 47.24 33.39
CA ARG A 113 19.40 47.60 33.96
C ARG A 113 18.53 48.20 32.88
N ASP A 114 17.30 47.70 32.78
CA ASP A 114 16.29 48.23 31.87
C ASP A 114 15.94 49.67 32.27
N LEU A 115 16.00 50.59 31.31
CA LEU A 115 15.64 51.99 31.51
C LEU A 115 14.12 52.20 31.50
N GLY A 116 13.33 51.13 31.35
CA GLY A 116 11.86 51.18 31.24
C GLY A 116 11.40 51.71 29.89
N ILE A 117 12.32 51.84 28.93
CA ILE A 117 12.06 52.37 27.60
C ILE A 117 12.01 51.19 26.64
N ILE A 118 10.80 50.74 26.33
CA ILE A 118 10.55 49.66 25.37
C ILE A 118 10.43 50.28 23.98
N GLY A 119 11.25 49.78 23.07
CA GLY A 119 11.22 50.16 21.66
C GLY A 119 10.26 49.31 20.83
N SER A 120 10.19 49.61 19.55
CA SER A 120 9.47 48.78 18.59
C SER A 120 10.18 47.43 18.38
N SER A 121 9.40 46.39 18.06
CA SER A 121 9.95 45.09 17.69
C SER A 121 10.82 45.19 16.43
N LEU A 122 12.00 44.58 16.44
CA LEU A 122 12.88 44.48 15.28
C LEU A 122 12.80 43.07 14.68
N LYS A 123 12.47 42.98 13.39
CA LYS A 123 12.54 41.71 12.65
C LYS A 123 13.94 41.54 12.05
N ILE A 124 14.62 40.46 12.40
CA ILE A 124 15.84 40.02 11.71
C ILE A 124 15.41 38.95 10.70
N ALA A 125 15.60 39.24 9.42
CA ALA A 125 15.23 38.35 8.32
C ALA A 125 16.24 37.19 8.16
N ALA A 126 15.83 36.15 7.44
CA ALA A 126 16.73 35.06 7.06
C ALA A 126 17.96 35.56 6.27
N SER A 127 19.07 34.82 6.39
CA SER A 127 20.37 35.13 5.79
C SER A 127 20.70 34.13 4.68
N GLU A 128 21.37 34.59 3.63
CA GLU A 128 21.81 33.75 2.51
C GLU A 128 23.05 32.91 2.86
N LYS A 129 23.68 33.17 4.01
CA LYS A 129 24.82 32.38 4.48
C LYS A 129 24.40 30.93 4.70
N ALA A 130 25.24 29.99 4.25
CA ALA A 130 24.92 28.57 4.22
C ALA A 130 24.47 27.99 5.58
N GLU A 131 25.04 28.47 6.70
CA GLU A 131 24.71 28.00 8.06
C GLU A 131 23.37 28.53 8.58
N GLU A 132 22.89 29.64 8.03
CA GLU A 132 21.68 30.36 8.47
C GLU A 132 20.53 30.24 7.47
N LYS A 133 20.80 29.65 6.30
CA LYS A 133 19.80 29.39 5.26
C LYS A 133 18.73 28.41 5.79
N PRO A 134 17.44 28.60 5.45
CA PRO A 134 16.41 27.61 5.77
C PRO A 134 16.71 26.29 5.07
N VAL A 135 16.70 25.20 5.83
CA VAL A 135 16.99 23.85 5.32
C VAL A 135 15.87 22.91 5.69
N ILE A 136 15.30 22.22 4.71
CA ILE A 136 14.37 21.11 4.94
C ILE A 136 15.18 19.82 5.10
N THR A 137 15.11 19.24 6.30
CA THR A 137 15.74 17.96 6.62
C THR A 137 14.90 16.80 6.12
N LYS A 138 13.60 16.79 6.42
CA LYS A 138 12.67 15.73 6.02
C LYS A 138 11.24 16.26 5.88
N ILE A 139 10.48 15.65 5.00
CA ILE A 139 9.02 15.80 4.92
C ILE A 139 8.38 14.48 5.33
N VAL A 140 7.40 14.53 6.22
CA VAL A 140 6.71 13.37 6.77
C VAL A 140 5.20 13.51 6.48
N PRO A 141 4.64 12.80 5.50
CA PRO A 141 3.20 12.76 5.34
C PRO A 141 2.56 12.09 6.57
N VAL A 142 1.47 12.68 7.08
CA VAL A 142 0.64 12.00 8.10
C VAL A 142 -0.04 10.80 7.44
N ALA A 143 -0.55 11.02 6.23
CA ALA A 143 -0.92 9.98 5.28
C ALA A 143 -0.53 10.43 3.88
N SER A 144 0.04 9.53 3.08
CA SER A 144 0.38 9.82 1.68
C SER A 144 -0.87 9.91 0.78
N TYR A 145 -2.05 9.61 1.31
CA TYR A 145 -3.32 9.56 0.58
C TYR A 145 -4.26 10.65 1.05
N ALA A 146 -5.09 11.14 0.15
CA ALA A 146 -6.09 12.13 0.50
C ALA A 146 -7.15 11.55 1.45
N THR A 147 -7.43 12.27 2.55
CA THR A 147 -8.62 12.04 3.37
C THR A 147 -9.65 13.11 3.00
N ASN A 148 -10.78 12.71 2.42
CA ASN A 148 -11.80 13.65 1.90
C ASN A 148 -11.23 14.70 0.91
N GLY A 149 -10.28 14.30 0.06
CA GLY A 149 -9.66 15.20 -0.92
C GLY A 149 -8.63 16.19 -0.35
N ARG A 150 -8.18 15.95 0.89
CA ARG A 150 -7.22 16.80 1.61
C ARG A 150 -6.03 16.01 2.13
N TYR A 151 -4.89 16.67 2.26
CA TYR A 151 -3.61 16.09 2.68
C TYR A 151 -3.04 16.79 3.90
N ASP A 152 -2.41 16.00 4.75
CA ASP A 152 -1.75 16.44 5.97
C ASP A 152 -0.30 15.93 5.96
N PHE A 153 0.66 16.82 6.22
CA PHE A 153 2.07 16.46 6.29
C PHE A 153 2.85 17.46 7.14
N ASP A 154 4.02 17.03 7.59
CA ASP A 154 4.92 17.82 8.41
C ASP A 154 6.23 18.06 7.64
N ILE A 155 6.69 19.30 7.61
CA ILE A 155 8.01 19.69 7.11
C ILE A 155 8.91 19.92 8.33
N ILE A 156 10.00 19.18 8.42
CA ILE A 156 10.96 19.24 9.52
C ILE A 156 12.29 19.76 8.96
N GLY A 157 12.88 20.72 9.65
CA GLY A 157 14.11 21.36 9.21
C GLY A 157 14.64 22.35 10.22
N ASP A 158 15.52 23.23 9.76
CA ASP A 158 16.21 24.22 10.56
C ASP A 158 16.07 25.62 9.95
N ASN A 159 16.23 26.64 10.80
CA ASN A 159 16.18 28.06 10.44
C ASN A 159 14.86 28.50 9.78
N PHE A 160 13.71 27.98 10.24
CA PHE A 160 12.41 28.42 9.74
C PHE A 160 11.96 29.82 10.23
N GLY A 161 12.74 30.41 11.14
CA GLY A 161 12.46 31.71 11.72
C GLY A 161 11.26 31.70 12.69
N ASP A 162 11.06 32.85 13.34
CA ASP A 162 9.98 33.05 14.31
C ASP A 162 8.77 33.86 13.78
N ASP A 163 8.80 34.28 12.51
CA ASP A 163 7.72 35.05 11.89
C ASP A 163 7.06 34.26 10.76
N VAL A 164 5.87 33.73 11.04
CA VAL A 164 5.13 32.90 10.09
C VAL A 164 4.65 33.68 8.85
N ARG A 165 4.51 35.01 8.95
CA ARG A 165 4.07 35.86 7.83
C ARG A 165 5.07 35.87 6.67
N GLY A 166 6.33 35.57 6.95
CA GLY A 166 7.40 35.49 5.95
C GLY A 166 7.51 34.10 5.30
N ILE A 167 6.76 33.10 5.76
CA ILE A 167 6.90 31.71 5.31
C ILE A 167 5.91 31.44 4.18
N LYS A 168 6.43 31.10 3.01
CA LYS A 168 5.67 30.55 1.89
C LYS A 168 6.06 29.10 1.68
N VAL A 169 5.07 28.23 1.52
CA VAL A 169 5.29 26.84 1.15
C VAL A 169 5.16 26.73 -0.35
N LEU A 170 6.19 26.24 -1.01
CA LEU A 170 6.21 26.01 -2.45
C LEU A 170 6.10 24.51 -2.71
N ILE A 171 5.17 24.10 -3.58
CA ILE A 171 5.14 22.74 -4.13
C ILE A 171 5.27 22.86 -5.64
N ASN A 172 6.37 22.36 -6.20
CA ASN A 172 6.75 22.54 -7.61
C ASN A 172 6.61 24.00 -8.07
N ASP A 173 7.25 24.92 -7.35
CA ASP A 173 7.26 26.36 -7.67
C ASP A 173 5.90 27.07 -7.52
N THR A 174 4.84 26.35 -7.15
CA THR A 174 3.54 26.95 -6.86
C THR A 174 3.48 27.33 -5.39
N VAL A 175 3.24 28.62 -5.13
CA VAL A 175 3.09 29.16 -3.76
C VAL A 175 1.71 28.79 -3.21
N PHE A 176 1.68 28.19 -2.02
CA PHE A 176 0.45 27.88 -1.29
C PHE A 176 0.19 28.92 -0.21
N VAL A 177 -1.04 29.45 -0.21
CA VAL A 177 -1.55 30.37 0.80
C VAL A 177 -2.44 29.58 1.77
N PHE A 178 -2.31 29.88 3.06
CA PHE A 178 -3.07 29.22 4.12
C PHE A 178 -4.10 30.18 4.71
N ASP A 179 -5.34 29.71 4.86
CA ASP A 179 -6.46 30.51 5.39
C ASP A 179 -6.30 30.78 6.90
N ASN A 180 -5.56 29.91 7.58
CA ASN A 180 -5.26 30.04 8.99
C ASN A 180 -3.80 29.69 9.25
N THR A 181 -3.18 30.45 10.14
CA THR A 181 -1.78 30.28 10.50
C THR A 181 -1.63 30.41 12.00
N LEU A 182 -1.14 29.35 12.64
CA LEU A 182 -1.08 29.22 14.10
C LEU A 182 0.36 29.02 14.55
N GLN A 183 0.71 29.64 15.67
CA GLN A 183 1.98 29.35 16.35
C GLN A 183 1.83 28.07 17.18
N GLY A 184 2.59 27.05 16.83
CA GLY A 184 2.56 25.75 17.49
C GLY A 184 3.07 25.83 18.92
N HIS A 185 2.19 25.58 19.88
CA HIS A 185 2.53 25.33 21.27
C HIS A 185 2.56 23.81 21.52
N ALA A 186 3.29 23.36 22.55
CA ALA A 186 3.34 21.95 22.92
C ALA A 186 1.91 21.43 23.17
N GLY A 187 1.40 20.54 22.30
CA GLY A 187 0.05 19.95 22.40
C GLY A 187 -0.94 20.30 21.28
N GLN A 188 -0.62 21.25 20.39
CA GLN A 188 -1.45 21.54 19.20
C GLN A 188 -0.96 20.74 17.99
N ASP A 189 -1.62 19.61 17.76
CA ASP A 189 -1.21 18.57 16.83
C ASP A 189 -2.33 18.15 15.85
N SER A 190 -3.56 18.59 16.07
CA SER A 190 -4.74 18.08 15.37
C SER A 190 -5.37 19.10 14.42
N VAL A 191 -6.04 18.61 13.36
CA VAL A 191 -6.92 19.40 12.49
C VAL A 191 -7.98 20.16 13.30
N LYS A 192 -8.40 19.62 14.46
CA LYS A 192 -9.33 20.29 15.38
C LYS A 192 -8.83 21.66 15.84
N ASP A 193 -7.51 21.82 15.97
CA ASP A 193 -6.88 23.07 16.41
C ASP A 193 -6.96 24.16 15.32
N CYS A 194 -7.11 23.76 14.06
CA CYS A 194 -7.30 24.68 12.94
C CYS A 194 -8.74 25.17 12.78
N GLY A 195 -9.69 24.60 13.54
CA GLY A 195 -11.13 24.87 13.40
C GLY A 195 -11.65 24.51 11.99
N GLU A 196 -12.60 25.29 11.48
CA GLU A 196 -13.18 25.10 10.14
C GLU A 196 -12.33 25.70 9.01
N LYS A 197 -11.24 26.42 9.34
CA LYS A 197 -10.41 27.16 8.39
C LYS A 197 -9.23 26.30 7.91
N VAL A 198 -9.38 25.73 6.73
CA VAL A 198 -8.39 24.87 6.08
C VAL A 198 -8.26 25.28 4.61
N PRO A 199 -7.03 25.34 4.07
CA PRO A 199 -5.79 24.79 4.61
C PRO A 199 -5.17 25.63 5.73
N CYS A 200 -4.52 24.95 6.67
CA CYS A 200 -3.97 25.54 7.90
C CYS A 200 -2.48 25.21 8.04
N LEU A 201 -1.70 26.20 8.46
CA LEU A 201 -0.27 26.08 8.74
C LEU A 201 -0.01 26.28 10.23
N ILE A 202 0.48 25.24 10.91
CA ILE A 202 0.93 25.33 12.30
C ILE A 202 2.46 25.39 12.28
N TRP A 203 3.02 26.50 12.72
CA TRP A 203 4.45 26.77 12.61
C TRP A 203 5.16 26.62 13.96
N SER A 204 6.37 26.08 13.90
CA SER A 204 7.37 26.05 14.95
C SER A 204 8.76 26.23 14.32
N TRP A 205 9.73 26.67 15.13
CA TRP A 205 11.10 26.97 14.71
C TRP A 205 11.81 25.86 13.89
N LYS A 206 11.46 24.59 14.13
CA LYS A 206 12.00 23.40 13.42
C LYS A 206 10.98 22.60 12.63
N LYS A 207 9.70 22.97 12.73
CA LYS A 207 8.62 22.10 12.26
C LYS A 207 7.45 22.94 11.76
N LEU A 208 7.06 22.72 10.51
CA LEU A 208 5.82 23.22 9.95
C LEU A 208 4.85 22.05 9.77
N LYS A 209 3.65 22.15 10.31
CA LYS A 209 2.58 21.17 10.11
C LYS A 209 1.57 21.78 9.16
N ILE A 210 1.34 21.10 8.05
CA ILE A 210 0.35 21.49 7.04
C ILE A 210 -0.85 20.57 7.21
N ARG A 211 -2.04 21.15 7.34
CA ARG A 211 -3.30 20.44 7.57
C ARG A 211 -4.36 20.88 6.58
N GLY A 212 -5.10 19.91 6.04
CA GLY A 212 -6.26 20.13 5.18
C GLY A 212 -5.91 20.64 3.78
N LEU A 213 -4.69 20.41 3.29
CA LEU A 213 -4.26 20.90 1.98
C LEU A 213 -5.06 20.22 0.87
N SER A 214 -5.81 20.98 0.05
CA SER A 214 -6.46 20.44 -1.13
C SER A 214 -5.64 20.73 -2.39
N LEU A 215 -5.45 19.71 -3.21
CA LEU A 215 -4.78 19.82 -4.52
C LEU A 215 -5.77 19.90 -5.68
N LYS A 216 -7.07 20.00 -5.40
CA LYS A 216 -8.12 20.00 -6.43
C LYS A 216 -8.02 21.27 -7.28
N GLY A 217 -7.95 21.09 -8.60
CA GLY A 217 -7.84 22.21 -9.55
C GLY A 217 -6.43 22.74 -9.77
N LEU A 218 -5.41 22.15 -9.13
CA LEU A 218 -4.01 22.53 -9.32
C LEU A 218 -3.33 21.56 -10.28
N HIS A 219 -2.72 22.10 -11.35
CA HIS A 219 -1.90 21.34 -12.29
C HIS A 219 -0.46 21.24 -11.79
N LEU A 220 -0.24 20.36 -10.79
CA LEU A 220 1.10 20.11 -10.27
C LEU A 220 1.84 19.07 -11.13
N ILE A 221 3.09 19.39 -11.51
CA ILE A 221 4.01 18.48 -12.18
C ILE A 221 4.37 17.33 -11.22
N ARG A 222 4.62 16.12 -11.72
CA ARG A 222 5.03 14.98 -10.88
C ARG A 222 6.35 14.41 -11.37
N PRO A 223 7.27 13.97 -10.48
CA PRO A 223 7.17 13.89 -9.02
C PRO A 223 7.10 15.28 -8.34
N MET A 224 6.44 15.35 -7.18
CA MET A 224 6.31 16.61 -6.44
C MET A 224 7.52 16.85 -5.55
N THR A 225 7.94 18.11 -5.49
CA THR A 225 8.96 18.59 -4.56
C THR A 225 8.38 19.74 -3.76
N ALA A 226 8.77 19.84 -2.49
CA ALA A 226 8.44 21.00 -1.67
C ALA A 226 9.71 21.74 -1.27
N SER A 227 9.60 23.07 -1.25
CA SER A 227 10.56 24.01 -0.68
C SER A 227 9.82 25.05 0.17
N LEU A 228 10.57 25.77 0.98
CA LEU A 228 10.09 26.91 1.76
C LEU A 228 10.78 28.15 1.25
N GLU A 229 10.05 29.24 1.08
CA GLU A 229 10.63 30.57 0.91
C GLU A 229 10.38 31.35 2.20
N ILE A 230 11.45 31.81 2.83
CA ILE A 230 11.40 32.55 4.09
C ILE A 230 12.12 33.87 3.88
N ASP A 231 11.37 34.97 3.98
CA ASP A 231 11.87 36.34 3.74
C ASP A 231 12.61 36.51 2.38
N GLY A 232 12.12 35.79 1.36
CA GLY A 232 12.66 35.79 0.00
C GLY A 232 13.81 34.81 -0.24
N ILE A 233 14.18 33.98 0.73
CA ILE A 233 15.23 32.96 0.59
C ILE A 233 14.59 31.57 0.48
N GLU A 234 14.81 30.90 -0.65
CA GLU A 234 14.32 29.53 -0.88
C GLU A 234 15.23 28.49 -0.22
N SER A 235 14.63 27.54 0.49
CA SER A 235 15.28 26.36 1.05
C SER A 235 15.69 25.36 -0.02
N ASN A 236 16.43 24.32 0.37
CA ASN A 236 16.58 23.15 -0.50
C ASN A 236 15.22 22.47 -0.77
N ARG A 237 15.10 21.85 -1.95
CA ARG A 237 13.93 21.06 -2.34
C ARG A 237 14.01 19.65 -1.77
N LYS A 238 12.87 19.11 -1.34
CA LYS A 238 12.74 17.71 -0.89
C LYS A 238 11.55 17.04 -1.58
N PRO A 239 11.64 15.73 -1.87
CA PRO A 239 10.54 15.00 -2.48
C PRO A 239 9.33 14.96 -1.54
N LEU A 240 8.14 15.12 -2.12
CA LEU A 240 6.85 15.11 -1.43
C LEU A 240 5.94 14.08 -2.11
N ILE A 241 5.57 13.03 -1.39
CA ILE A 241 4.69 11.97 -1.91
C ILE A 241 3.26 12.23 -1.44
N LEU A 242 2.43 12.79 -2.33
CA LEU A 242 0.99 12.92 -2.14
C LEU A 242 0.26 12.22 -3.30
N SER A 243 -0.40 11.12 -2.99
CA SER A 243 -1.07 10.28 -3.96
C SER A 243 -2.50 10.73 -4.21
N PRO A 244 -2.90 10.93 -5.48
CA PRO A 244 -4.26 11.29 -5.84
C PRO A 244 -5.21 10.09 -5.79
N VAL A 245 -4.65 8.88 -5.78
CA VAL A 245 -5.42 7.64 -5.70
C VAL A 245 -5.58 7.22 -4.25
N SER A 246 -6.62 6.45 -3.95
CA SER A 246 -6.83 5.92 -2.60
C SER A 246 -5.80 4.84 -2.27
N ARG A 247 -5.60 4.57 -0.97
CA ARG A 247 -4.76 3.46 -0.50
C ARG A 247 -5.16 2.10 -1.08
N ALA A 248 -6.45 1.88 -1.33
CA ALA A 248 -6.96 0.61 -1.84
C ALA A 248 -6.81 0.45 -3.36
N THR A 249 -6.57 1.54 -4.09
CA THR A 249 -6.56 1.53 -5.57
C THR A 249 -5.53 0.56 -6.17
N PRO A 250 -4.27 0.49 -5.70
CA PRO A 250 -3.30 -0.51 -6.19
C PRO A 250 -3.79 -1.96 -6.00
N GLY A 251 -4.44 -2.25 -4.87
CA GLY A 251 -5.02 -3.57 -4.61
C GLY A 251 -6.16 -3.91 -5.58
N ILE A 252 -7.05 -2.96 -5.84
CA ILE A 252 -8.14 -3.14 -6.81
C ILE A 252 -7.58 -3.43 -8.21
N ILE A 253 -6.56 -2.68 -8.64
CA ILE A 253 -5.91 -2.90 -9.95
C ILE A 253 -5.29 -4.30 -10.03
N ALA A 254 -4.61 -4.74 -8.97
CA ALA A 254 -3.99 -6.06 -8.92
C ALA A 254 -5.03 -7.19 -9.08
N PHE A 255 -6.15 -7.12 -8.35
CA PHE A 255 -7.23 -8.11 -8.48
C PHE A 255 -8.00 -7.98 -9.80
N ALA A 256 -8.17 -6.77 -10.34
CA ALA A 256 -8.77 -6.57 -11.65
C ALA A 256 -7.90 -7.21 -12.76
N ALA A 257 -6.58 -7.05 -12.69
CA ALA A 257 -5.65 -7.69 -13.62
C ALA A 257 -5.72 -9.22 -13.53
N LEU A 258 -5.75 -9.79 -12.31
CA LEU A 258 -5.98 -11.22 -12.12
C LEU A 258 -7.34 -11.67 -12.69
N GLY A 259 -8.40 -10.90 -12.46
CA GLY A 259 -9.74 -11.17 -13.00
C GLY A 259 -9.75 -11.18 -14.53
N CYS A 260 -9.10 -10.22 -15.17
CA CYS A 260 -8.95 -10.15 -16.63
C CYS A 260 -8.20 -11.36 -17.19
N LEU A 261 -7.07 -11.74 -16.60
CA LEU A 261 -6.31 -12.93 -17.02
C LEU A 261 -7.11 -14.22 -16.80
N THR A 262 -7.82 -14.32 -15.68
CA THR A 262 -8.69 -15.45 -15.38
C THR A 262 -9.83 -15.55 -16.39
N ALA A 263 -10.45 -14.42 -16.75
CA ALA A 263 -11.48 -14.36 -17.78
C ALA A 263 -10.94 -14.77 -19.16
N LEU A 264 -9.72 -14.35 -19.51
CA LEU A 264 -9.05 -14.76 -20.74
C LEU A 264 -8.84 -16.29 -20.76
N VAL A 265 -8.27 -16.85 -19.70
CA VAL A 265 -8.06 -18.30 -19.57
C VAL A 265 -9.41 -19.05 -19.62
N TYR A 266 -10.45 -18.54 -18.98
CA TYR A 266 -11.80 -19.09 -19.04
C TYR A 266 -12.37 -19.09 -20.46
N VAL A 267 -12.25 -17.98 -21.19
CA VAL A 267 -12.73 -17.85 -22.59
C VAL A 267 -11.98 -18.80 -23.52
N LEU A 268 -10.68 -19.00 -23.32
CA LEU A 268 -9.86 -19.91 -24.11
C LEU A 268 -10.17 -21.38 -23.79
N SER A 269 -10.46 -21.71 -22.53
CA SER A 269 -10.71 -23.09 -22.08
C SER A 269 -12.15 -23.54 -22.29
N ARG A 270 -13.15 -22.64 -22.31
CA ARG A 270 -14.58 -23.01 -22.40
C ARG A 270 -14.94 -23.90 -23.59
N ARG A 271 -14.29 -23.71 -24.74
CA ARG A 271 -14.55 -24.52 -25.95
C ARG A 271 -14.10 -25.97 -25.75
N LYS A 272 -12.91 -26.17 -25.19
CA LYS A 272 -12.38 -27.51 -24.88
C LYS A 272 -13.14 -28.16 -23.72
N ALA A 273 -13.49 -27.38 -22.71
CA ALA A 273 -14.29 -27.85 -21.58
C ALA A 273 -15.68 -28.33 -22.01
N ALA A 274 -16.33 -27.63 -22.94
CA ALA A 274 -17.64 -28.04 -23.48
C ALA A 274 -17.59 -29.36 -24.27
N GLN A 275 -16.45 -29.65 -24.92
CA GLN A 275 -16.22 -30.92 -25.63
C GLN A 275 -15.83 -32.07 -24.69
N TYR A 276 -15.38 -31.75 -23.48
CA TYR A 276 -14.94 -32.73 -22.52
C TYR A 276 -16.13 -33.24 -21.70
N GLN A 277 -16.47 -34.52 -21.92
CA GLN A 277 -17.45 -35.25 -21.13
C GLN A 277 -16.75 -36.42 -20.46
N ALA A 278 -16.55 -36.34 -19.14
CA ALA A 278 -16.12 -37.50 -18.36
C ALA A 278 -17.37 -38.14 -17.74
N ASN A 279 -17.63 -39.39 -18.11
CA ASN A 279 -18.74 -40.21 -17.60
C ASN A 279 -20.11 -39.51 -17.72
N GLY A 280 -20.40 -38.92 -18.89
CA GLY A 280 -21.69 -38.30 -19.20
C GLY A 280 -21.99 -36.98 -18.50
N ARG A 281 -21.09 -36.45 -17.66
CA ARG A 281 -21.21 -35.13 -17.05
C ARG A 281 -20.36 -34.10 -17.77
N SER A 282 -20.92 -32.91 -17.95
CA SER A 282 -20.18 -31.73 -18.40
C SER A 282 -19.54 -31.03 -17.20
N TYR A 283 -18.32 -30.54 -17.38
CA TYR A 283 -17.59 -29.79 -16.36
C TYR A 283 -17.47 -28.33 -16.78
N ASN A 284 -17.48 -27.43 -15.80
CA ASN A 284 -17.18 -26.03 -16.06
C ASN A 284 -15.70 -25.86 -16.46
N ALA A 285 -15.38 -24.74 -17.10
CA ALA A 285 -14.03 -24.52 -17.63
C ALA A 285 -12.95 -24.44 -16.53
N PHE A 286 -13.31 -24.00 -15.32
CA PHE A 286 -12.39 -23.97 -14.18
C PHE A 286 -12.03 -25.37 -13.68
N ALA A 287 -13.03 -26.25 -13.53
CA ALA A 287 -12.83 -27.65 -13.20
C ALA A 287 -12.00 -28.34 -14.27
N TYR A 288 -12.30 -28.09 -15.56
CA TYR A 288 -11.55 -28.64 -16.69
C TYR A 288 -10.03 -28.40 -16.59
N ILE A 289 -9.61 -27.20 -16.19
CA ILE A 289 -8.17 -26.87 -16.04
C ILE A 289 -7.50 -27.70 -14.93
N LEU A 290 -8.23 -27.95 -13.84
CA LEU A 290 -7.75 -28.70 -12.68
C LEU A 290 -7.82 -30.23 -12.87
N ILE A 291 -8.64 -30.73 -13.78
CA ILE A 291 -8.84 -32.16 -14.01
C ILE A 291 -7.63 -32.76 -14.72
N ASP A 292 -7.13 -33.87 -14.17
CA ASP A 292 -6.19 -34.77 -14.83
C ASP A 292 -6.95 -35.69 -15.80
N HIS A 293 -6.64 -35.61 -17.10
CA HIS A 293 -7.42 -36.31 -18.14
C HIS A 293 -7.23 -37.82 -18.12
N GLU A 294 -6.11 -38.33 -17.59
CA GLU A 294 -5.84 -39.77 -17.53
C GLU A 294 -6.69 -40.45 -16.46
N THR A 295 -7.03 -39.72 -15.39
CA THR A 295 -7.60 -40.29 -14.17
C THR A 295 -8.93 -39.65 -13.79
N ASN A 296 -9.40 -38.66 -14.56
CA ASN A 296 -10.64 -37.92 -14.33
C ASN A 296 -10.80 -37.38 -12.89
N THR A 297 -9.69 -37.01 -12.24
CA THR A 297 -9.65 -36.50 -10.85
C THR A 297 -8.86 -35.20 -10.78
N TYR A 298 -9.05 -34.41 -9.72
CA TYR A 298 -8.32 -33.13 -9.61
C TYR A 298 -6.81 -33.32 -9.40
N SER A 299 -6.02 -32.44 -10.00
CA SER A 299 -4.55 -32.45 -9.94
C SER A 299 -4.03 -31.40 -8.95
N LEU A 300 -3.38 -31.86 -7.89
CA LEU A 300 -2.77 -31.00 -6.87
C LEU A 300 -1.63 -30.14 -7.44
N SER A 301 -0.77 -30.69 -8.30
CA SER A 301 0.33 -29.93 -8.92
C SER A 301 -0.18 -28.81 -9.83
N ARG A 302 -1.29 -29.04 -10.57
CA ARG A 302 -1.92 -27.98 -11.37
C ARG A 302 -2.52 -26.89 -10.50
N LEU A 303 -3.18 -27.26 -9.39
CA LEU A 303 -3.70 -26.29 -8.43
C LEU A 303 -2.59 -25.39 -7.88
N GLN A 304 -1.48 -25.99 -7.45
CA GLN A 304 -0.33 -25.23 -6.94
C GLN A 304 0.21 -24.24 -7.97
N LEU A 305 0.43 -24.68 -9.21
CA LEU A 305 0.93 -23.82 -10.28
C LEU A 305 0.00 -22.63 -10.52
N ILE A 306 -1.31 -22.86 -10.54
CA ILE A 306 -2.33 -21.81 -10.73
C ILE A 306 -2.32 -20.83 -9.55
N LEU A 307 -2.30 -21.33 -8.30
CA LEU A 307 -2.30 -20.48 -7.12
C LEU A 307 -1.06 -19.61 -7.02
N TRP A 308 0.15 -20.16 -7.24
CA TRP A 308 1.38 -19.36 -7.22
C TRP A 308 1.48 -18.38 -8.39
N SER A 309 0.95 -18.74 -9.55
CA SER A 309 0.85 -17.84 -10.70
C SER A 309 -0.11 -16.67 -10.40
N ALA A 310 -1.27 -16.95 -9.80
CA ALA A 310 -2.21 -15.93 -9.37
C ALA A 310 -1.61 -15.00 -8.29
N ALA A 311 -0.94 -15.58 -7.29
CA ALA A 311 -0.25 -14.83 -6.24
C ALA A 311 0.85 -13.90 -6.81
N THR A 312 1.62 -14.40 -7.78
CA THR A 312 2.66 -13.64 -8.48
C THR A 312 2.05 -12.46 -9.24
N VAL A 313 0.99 -12.69 -10.01
CA VAL A 313 0.28 -11.61 -10.74
C VAL A 313 -0.22 -10.55 -9.78
N VAL A 314 -0.88 -10.94 -8.68
CA VAL A 314 -1.40 -9.98 -7.70
C VAL A 314 -0.27 -9.17 -7.08
N ALA A 315 0.79 -9.83 -6.62
CA ALA A 315 1.91 -9.15 -5.99
C ALA A 315 2.62 -8.18 -6.95
N TYR A 316 2.93 -8.64 -8.16
CA TYR A 316 3.62 -7.83 -9.17
C TYR A 316 2.77 -6.64 -9.63
N MET A 317 1.47 -6.85 -9.87
CA MET A 317 0.58 -5.76 -10.25
C MET A 317 0.35 -4.77 -9.10
N TYR A 318 0.33 -5.24 -7.85
CA TYR A 318 0.20 -4.38 -6.68
C TYR A 318 1.40 -3.44 -6.55
N ILE A 319 2.64 -3.96 -6.62
CA ILE A 319 3.84 -3.12 -6.53
C ILE A 319 3.98 -2.20 -7.74
N ALA A 320 3.71 -2.68 -8.95
CA ALA A 320 3.75 -1.85 -10.16
C ALA A 320 2.75 -0.70 -10.09
N ALA A 321 1.51 -0.95 -9.64
CA ALA A 321 0.50 0.08 -9.43
C ALA A 321 0.88 1.03 -8.29
N SER A 322 1.50 0.54 -7.22
CA SER A 322 1.98 1.34 -6.10
C SER A 322 3.08 2.31 -6.54
N GLN A 323 4.10 1.82 -7.23
CA GLN A 323 5.20 2.65 -7.72
C GLN A 323 4.73 3.67 -8.75
N SER A 324 3.94 3.24 -9.74
CA SER A 324 3.49 4.13 -10.83
C SER A 324 2.46 5.18 -10.38
N LEU A 325 1.42 4.79 -9.64
CA LEU A 325 0.29 5.68 -9.30
C LEU A 325 0.49 6.45 -8.00
N VAL A 326 1.20 5.86 -7.04
CA VAL A 326 1.38 6.46 -5.70
C VAL A 326 2.72 7.19 -5.63
N GLN A 327 3.81 6.52 -6.01
CA GLN A 327 5.17 7.05 -5.89
C GLN A 327 5.63 7.83 -7.13
N TRP A 328 4.90 7.75 -8.24
CA TRP A 328 5.27 8.35 -9.53
C TRP A 328 6.61 7.86 -10.08
N ASN A 329 6.95 6.62 -9.73
CA ASN A 329 8.09 5.92 -10.24
C ASN A 329 7.63 4.90 -11.29
N TRP A 330 8.05 5.10 -12.54
CA TRP A 330 7.71 4.23 -13.67
C TRP A 330 8.78 3.16 -13.93
N SER A 331 9.70 2.95 -12.99
CA SER A 331 10.62 1.81 -13.06
C SER A 331 9.83 0.50 -13.02
N LEU A 332 10.23 -0.45 -13.85
CA LEU A 332 9.79 -1.82 -13.67
C LEU A 332 10.36 -2.35 -12.35
N CYS A 333 9.51 -2.93 -11.52
CA CYS A 333 9.94 -3.54 -10.27
C CYS A 333 10.80 -4.78 -10.58
N ASP A 334 11.90 -4.93 -9.85
CA ASP A 334 12.68 -6.15 -9.85
C ASP A 334 11.84 -7.30 -9.30
N VAL A 335 11.94 -8.46 -9.94
CA VAL A 335 11.29 -9.68 -9.44
C VAL A 335 12.11 -10.19 -8.25
N PRO A 336 11.49 -10.45 -7.09
CA PRO A 336 12.22 -10.92 -5.92
C PRO A 336 12.96 -12.21 -6.23
N GLU A 337 14.18 -12.34 -5.73
CA GLU A 337 15.08 -13.47 -5.98
C GLU A 337 14.40 -14.84 -5.76
N ASN A 338 13.53 -14.93 -4.77
CA ASN A 338 12.87 -16.17 -4.35
C ASN A 338 11.60 -16.53 -5.16
N LEU A 339 10.99 -15.57 -5.86
CA LEU A 339 9.72 -15.79 -6.56
C LEU A 339 9.88 -16.67 -7.82
N PRO A 340 10.90 -16.44 -8.69
CA PRO A 340 11.20 -17.34 -9.82
C PRO A 340 11.51 -18.76 -9.36
N MET A 341 12.18 -18.91 -8.20
CA MET A 341 12.48 -20.22 -7.65
C MET A 341 11.20 -20.97 -7.24
N LEU A 342 10.23 -20.31 -6.58
CA LEU A 342 8.95 -20.94 -6.23
C LEU A 342 8.07 -21.29 -7.43
N LEU A 343 8.04 -20.42 -8.44
CA LEU A 343 7.38 -20.74 -9.71
C LEU A 343 8.09 -21.89 -10.42
N GLY A 344 9.43 -21.92 -10.39
CA GLY A 344 10.26 -23.01 -10.89
C GLY A 344 9.98 -24.33 -10.19
N ILE A 345 9.85 -24.34 -8.86
CA ILE A 345 9.45 -25.53 -8.09
C ILE A 345 8.05 -25.99 -8.49
N SER A 346 7.08 -25.08 -8.65
CA SER A 346 5.70 -25.43 -9.02
C SER A 346 5.60 -25.98 -10.46
N ALA A 347 6.29 -25.33 -11.40
CA ALA A 347 6.37 -25.75 -12.79
C ALA A 347 7.13 -27.08 -12.93
N GLY A 348 8.28 -27.19 -12.26
CA GLY A 348 9.08 -28.41 -12.21
C GLY A 348 8.33 -29.59 -11.60
N THR A 349 7.61 -29.37 -10.50
CA THR A 349 6.77 -30.41 -9.89
C THR A 349 5.65 -30.84 -10.84
N THR A 350 5.05 -29.91 -11.57
CA THR A 350 4.01 -30.23 -12.56
C THR A 350 4.57 -31.03 -13.73
N ALA A 351 5.70 -30.62 -14.32
CA ALA A 351 6.35 -31.32 -15.42
C ALA A 351 6.81 -32.73 -15.02
N LEU A 352 7.46 -32.85 -13.85
CA LEU A 352 7.88 -34.15 -13.30
C LEU A 352 6.68 -35.02 -12.91
N SER A 353 5.59 -34.43 -12.41
CA SER A 353 4.35 -35.16 -12.16
C SER A 353 3.80 -35.74 -13.46
N LEU A 354 3.77 -34.98 -14.57
CA LEU A 354 3.34 -35.51 -15.87
C LEU A 354 4.25 -36.64 -16.36
N GLY A 355 5.57 -36.45 -16.32
CA GLY A 355 6.55 -37.46 -16.74
C GLY A 355 6.50 -38.75 -15.90
N THR A 356 6.35 -38.64 -14.57
CA THR A 356 6.22 -39.80 -13.68
C THR A 356 4.95 -40.61 -13.96
N THR A 357 3.84 -39.95 -14.35
CA THR A 357 2.61 -40.66 -14.76
C THR A 357 2.86 -41.48 -16.02
N GLY A 358 3.52 -40.91 -17.02
CA GLY A 358 3.85 -41.63 -18.26
C GLY A 358 4.81 -42.80 -18.08
N MET A 359 5.67 -42.79 -17.05
CA MET A 359 6.65 -43.85 -16.80
C MET A 359 6.16 -44.95 -15.85
N ARG A 360 5.43 -44.59 -14.79
CA ARG A 360 5.02 -45.53 -13.72
C ARG A 360 3.54 -45.92 -13.77
N GLY A 361 2.77 -45.32 -14.68
CA GLY A 361 1.33 -45.44 -14.72
C GLY A 361 0.64 -44.40 -13.86
N SER A 362 -0.68 -44.30 -14.01
CA SER A 362 -1.45 -43.22 -13.42
C SER A 362 -1.81 -43.47 -11.94
N LYS A 363 -2.22 -42.40 -11.25
CA LYS A 363 -2.89 -42.56 -9.95
C LYS A 363 -4.21 -43.29 -10.17
N GLY A 364 -4.64 -44.15 -9.26
CA GLY A 364 -5.94 -44.81 -9.40
C GLY A 364 -7.06 -43.80 -9.65
N ALA A 365 -7.95 -44.10 -10.60
CA ALA A 365 -8.98 -43.18 -11.06
C ALA A 365 -9.98 -42.78 -9.95
N GLY A 366 -10.04 -43.53 -8.86
CA GLY A 366 -10.89 -43.22 -7.71
C GLY A 366 -12.37 -43.31 -8.06
N THR A 367 -13.15 -42.37 -7.55
CA THR A 367 -14.57 -42.22 -7.85
C THR A 367 -14.78 -41.77 -9.30
N ILE A 368 -15.97 -42.06 -9.84
CA ILE A 368 -16.38 -41.72 -11.22
C ILE A 368 -16.27 -40.21 -11.51
N HIS A 369 -16.26 -39.38 -10.48
CA HIS A 369 -16.26 -37.92 -10.55
C HIS A 369 -15.09 -37.30 -9.76
N PRO A 370 -14.49 -36.20 -10.26
CA PRO A 370 -13.54 -35.42 -9.50
C PRO A 370 -14.17 -34.86 -8.24
N GLU A 371 -13.49 -35.00 -7.12
CA GLU A 371 -13.93 -34.51 -5.81
C GLU A 371 -12.83 -33.69 -5.14
N ALA A 372 -13.20 -32.77 -4.24
CA ALA A 372 -12.22 -32.00 -3.47
C ALA A 372 -11.27 -32.89 -2.65
N GLY A 373 -11.70 -34.11 -2.32
CA GLY A 373 -10.85 -35.13 -1.68
C GLY A 373 -9.64 -35.53 -2.52
N ASP A 374 -9.69 -35.40 -3.84
CA ASP A 374 -8.59 -35.79 -4.77
C ASP A 374 -7.29 -35.01 -4.52
N PHE A 375 -7.37 -33.84 -3.89
CA PHE A 375 -6.21 -33.06 -3.49
C PHE A 375 -5.43 -33.69 -2.34
N ILE A 376 -6.06 -34.56 -1.55
CA ILE A 376 -5.43 -35.21 -0.39
C ILE A 376 -5.50 -36.73 -0.44
N THR A 377 -6.17 -37.31 -1.44
CA THR A 377 -6.23 -38.77 -1.69
C THR A 377 -5.55 -39.14 -3.00
N ALA A 378 -5.21 -40.41 -3.19
CA ALA A 378 -4.90 -41.00 -4.49
C ALA A 378 -5.60 -42.36 -4.61
N GLY A 379 -6.35 -42.59 -5.69
CA GLY A 379 -7.15 -43.81 -5.84
C GLY A 379 -8.18 -44.01 -4.73
N GLY A 380 -8.67 -42.92 -4.10
CA GLY A 380 -9.57 -42.98 -2.95
C GLY A 380 -8.89 -43.21 -1.59
N VAL A 381 -7.57 -43.38 -1.53
CA VAL A 381 -6.82 -43.58 -0.27
C VAL A 381 -6.14 -42.28 0.16
N PHE A 382 -6.20 -41.96 1.46
CA PHE A 382 -5.54 -40.78 2.02
C PHE A 382 -4.03 -40.80 1.76
N ALA A 383 -3.49 -39.65 1.35
CA ALA A 383 -2.10 -39.45 0.96
C ALA A 383 -1.46 -38.34 1.80
N PRO A 384 -0.73 -38.67 2.88
CA PRO A 384 -0.15 -37.68 3.78
C PRO A 384 0.75 -36.65 3.08
N GLU A 385 1.54 -37.07 2.09
CA GLU A 385 2.42 -36.20 1.32
C GLU A 385 1.63 -35.20 0.45
N ARG A 386 0.43 -35.58 -0.02
CA ARG A 386 -0.46 -34.66 -0.75
C ARG A 386 -1.07 -33.64 0.18
N LEU A 387 -1.50 -34.07 1.37
CA LEU A 387 -2.01 -33.16 2.39
C LEU A 387 -0.94 -32.13 2.78
N GLN A 388 0.28 -32.57 3.10
CA GLN A 388 1.39 -31.68 3.42
C GLN A 388 1.63 -30.66 2.30
N PHE A 389 1.65 -31.11 1.05
CA PHE A 389 1.88 -30.26 -0.10
C PHE A 389 0.76 -29.25 -0.36
N PHE A 390 -0.49 -29.68 -0.20
CA PHE A 390 -1.66 -28.81 -0.26
C PHE A 390 -1.64 -27.74 0.83
N LEU A 391 -1.41 -28.14 2.09
CA LEU A 391 -1.40 -27.22 3.24
C LEU A 391 -0.33 -26.14 3.10
N TRP A 392 0.91 -26.52 2.77
CA TRP A 392 1.99 -25.54 2.60
C TRP A 392 1.76 -24.62 1.41
N THR A 393 1.14 -25.11 0.34
CA THR A 393 0.74 -24.27 -0.80
C THR A 393 -0.27 -23.21 -0.38
N VAL A 394 -1.33 -23.61 0.33
CA VAL A 394 -2.37 -22.69 0.81
C VAL A 394 -1.78 -21.66 1.76
N ILE A 395 -1.04 -22.10 2.79
CA ILE A 395 -0.41 -21.20 3.78
C ILE A 395 0.55 -20.22 3.09
N GLY A 396 1.40 -20.71 2.18
CA GLY A 396 2.36 -19.88 1.45
C GLY A 396 1.69 -18.82 0.59
N VAL A 397 0.70 -19.21 -0.20
CA VAL A 397 -0.01 -18.29 -1.11
C VAL A 397 -0.78 -17.22 -0.32
N PHE A 398 -1.57 -17.61 0.67
CA PHE A 398 -2.33 -16.65 1.48
C PHE A 398 -1.41 -15.74 2.30
N GLY A 399 -0.36 -16.29 2.92
CA GLY A 399 0.62 -15.52 3.67
C GLY A 399 1.33 -14.49 2.81
N PHE A 400 1.79 -14.89 1.62
CA PHE A 400 2.49 -14.00 0.69
C PHE A 400 1.59 -12.88 0.15
N VAL A 401 0.36 -13.20 -0.29
CA VAL A 401 -0.59 -12.19 -0.79
C VAL A 401 -0.98 -11.23 0.34
N THR A 402 -1.27 -11.73 1.54
CA THR A 402 -1.63 -10.89 2.69
C THR A 402 -0.48 -9.98 3.09
N ALA A 403 0.75 -10.50 3.17
CA ALA A 403 1.94 -9.70 3.48
C ALA A 403 2.17 -8.61 2.43
N THR A 404 1.93 -8.92 1.15
CA THR A 404 2.04 -7.95 0.06
C THR A 404 1.01 -6.83 0.20
N LEU A 405 -0.26 -7.17 0.41
CA LEU A 405 -1.36 -6.19 0.54
C LEU A 405 -1.31 -5.40 1.86
N ALA A 406 -0.62 -5.91 2.88
CA ALA A 406 -0.44 -5.20 4.15
C ALA A 406 0.59 -4.06 4.06
N GLN A 407 1.51 -4.11 3.09
CA GLN A 407 2.51 -3.06 2.89
C GLN A 407 1.85 -1.76 2.41
N ASP A 408 2.36 -0.62 2.89
CA ASP A 408 1.90 0.70 2.47
C ASP A 408 2.37 0.98 1.03
N PRO A 409 1.45 1.16 0.07
CA PRO A 409 1.81 1.48 -1.32
C PRO A 409 2.70 2.72 -1.47
N ALA A 410 2.70 3.64 -0.50
CA ALA A 410 3.52 4.84 -0.57
C ALA A 410 5.00 4.63 -0.22
N THR A 411 5.34 3.53 0.45
CA THR A 411 6.71 3.23 0.90
C THR A 411 7.25 1.93 0.35
N MET A 412 6.41 1.10 -0.26
CA MET A 412 6.80 -0.21 -0.77
C MET A 412 7.68 -0.10 -2.02
N THR A 413 8.95 -0.49 -1.89
CA THR A 413 9.91 -0.56 -3.00
C THR A 413 10.10 -1.98 -3.51
N ASP A 414 9.84 -2.98 -2.67
CA ASP A 414 10.12 -4.39 -2.93
C ASP A 414 8.97 -5.27 -2.44
N LEU A 415 8.76 -6.43 -3.07
CA LEU A 415 7.81 -7.43 -2.57
C LEU A 415 8.31 -8.03 -1.24
N PRO A 416 7.40 -8.51 -0.38
CA PRO A 416 7.80 -9.15 0.87
C PRO A 416 8.71 -10.34 0.59
N ARG A 417 9.83 -10.40 1.31
CA ARG A 417 10.74 -11.55 1.24
C ARG A 417 10.03 -12.77 1.80
N ILE A 418 10.02 -13.83 1.01
CA ILE A 418 9.57 -15.13 1.46
C ILE A 418 10.67 -15.71 2.34
N PRO A 419 10.36 -16.18 3.56
CA PRO A 419 11.37 -16.69 4.48
C PRO A 419 12.26 -17.75 3.82
N ASP A 420 13.57 -17.66 4.03
CA ASP A 420 14.53 -18.58 3.41
C ASP A 420 14.29 -20.03 3.82
N SER A 421 13.69 -20.27 5.00
CA SER A 421 13.28 -21.61 5.45
C SER A 421 12.06 -22.17 4.71
N PHE A 422 11.23 -21.30 4.14
CA PHE A 422 10.00 -21.71 3.47
C PHE A 422 10.27 -22.35 2.10
N ILE A 423 11.31 -21.93 1.39
CA ILE A 423 11.64 -22.47 0.06
C ILE A 423 12.13 -23.93 0.15
N PRO A 424 13.10 -24.28 1.02
CA PRO A 424 13.45 -25.68 1.25
C PRO A 424 12.25 -26.49 1.73
N LEU A 425 11.38 -25.92 2.57
CA LEU A 425 10.18 -26.62 3.04
C LEU A 425 9.21 -26.95 1.90
N MET A 426 8.97 -25.98 1.00
CA MET A 426 8.20 -26.20 -0.23
C MET A 426 8.87 -27.20 -1.16
N GLY A 427 10.19 -27.12 -1.32
CA GLY A 427 10.98 -28.05 -2.11
C GLY A 427 10.91 -29.48 -1.58
N VAL A 428 11.08 -29.67 -0.26
CA VAL A 428 10.92 -30.96 0.42
C VAL A 428 9.49 -31.47 0.29
N SER A 429 8.49 -30.60 0.38
CA SER A 429 7.10 -31.01 0.19
C SER A 429 6.80 -31.44 -1.24
N SER A 430 7.33 -30.73 -2.25
CA SER A 430 7.25 -31.10 -3.67
C SER A 430 7.96 -32.41 -3.95
N LEU A 431 9.18 -32.57 -3.41
CA LEU A 431 9.97 -33.80 -3.54
C LEU A 431 9.28 -34.97 -2.83
N GLY A 432 8.72 -34.76 -1.64
CA GLY A 432 7.94 -35.76 -0.92
C GLY A 432 6.69 -36.18 -1.70
N TYR A 433 5.98 -35.24 -2.31
CA TYR A 433 4.86 -35.52 -3.21
C TYR A 433 5.29 -36.37 -4.42
N LEU A 434 6.38 -36.01 -5.10
CA LEU A 434 6.90 -36.76 -6.24
C LEU A 434 7.44 -38.13 -5.81
N ALA A 435 8.16 -38.21 -4.70
CA ALA A 435 8.69 -39.45 -4.15
C ALA A 435 7.56 -40.38 -3.74
N GLY A 436 6.50 -39.85 -3.11
CA GLY A 436 5.28 -40.61 -2.81
C GLY A 436 4.61 -41.11 -4.07
N LYS A 437 4.51 -40.27 -5.12
CA LYS A 437 3.97 -40.68 -6.42
C LYS A 437 4.81 -41.78 -7.09
N VAL A 438 6.14 -41.70 -7.00
CA VAL A 438 7.06 -42.71 -7.52
C VAL A 438 6.98 -43.99 -6.70
N ALA A 439 6.97 -43.91 -5.37
CA ALA A 439 6.94 -45.07 -4.48
C ALA A 439 5.61 -45.83 -4.52
N ARG A 440 4.51 -45.14 -4.83
CA ARG A 440 3.20 -45.77 -5.03
C ARG A 440 3.19 -46.61 -6.29
N LYS A 441 2.51 -47.74 -6.19
CA LYS A 441 2.18 -48.57 -7.33
C LYS A 441 1.16 -47.85 -8.23
N PRO A 442 1.13 -48.14 -9.55
CA PRO A 442 0.07 -47.66 -10.41
C PRO A 442 -1.28 -48.09 -9.84
N GLY A 443 -2.20 -47.13 -9.74
CA GLY A 443 -3.56 -47.46 -9.33
C GLY A 443 -4.38 -47.96 -10.52
N PRO A 444 -5.52 -48.62 -10.26
CA PRO A 444 -6.34 -49.14 -11.33
C PRO A 444 -6.98 -47.98 -12.12
N ILE A 445 -7.14 -48.15 -13.43
CA ILE A 445 -7.97 -47.33 -14.31
C ILE A 445 -8.86 -48.26 -15.12
N ILE A 446 -10.17 -48.01 -15.15
CA ILE A 446 -11.10 -48.78 -16.00
C ILE A 446 -11.31 -48.02 -17.31
N THR A 447 -10.76 -48.53 -18.41
CA THR A 447 -10.88 -47.90 -19.73
C THR A 447 -12.14 -48.38 -20.45
N GLN A 448 -12.50 -49.66 -20.31
CA GLN A 448 -13.67 -50.23 -20.96
C GLN A 448 -14.21 -51.42 -20.16
N ILE A 449 -15.51 -51.66 -20.30
CA ILE A 449 -16.16 -52.87 -19.79
C ILE A 449 -16.88 -53.51 -20.97
N GLU A 450 -16.65 -54.81 -21.20
CA GLU A 450 -17.27 -55.58 -22.28
C GLU A 450 -18.10 -56.75 -21.73
N PRO A 451 -19.33 -56.98 -22.22
CA PRO A 451 -20.09 -56.10 -23.13
C PRO A 451 -20.44 -54.75 -22.48
N PRO A 452 -20.65 -53.66 -23.24
CA PRO A 452 -21.01 -52.37 -22.64
C PRO A 452 -22.34 -52.43 -21.89
N PRO A 453 -22.53 -51.64 -20.82
CA PRO A 453 -23.79 -51.57 -20.10
C PRO A 453 -24.96 -51.13 -21.02
N PRO A 454 -26.20 -51.61 -20.81
CA PRO A 454 -26.61 -52.57 -19.78
C PRO A 454 -26.15 -54.00 -20.11
N PHE A 455 -25.46 -54.64 -19.16
CA PHE A 455 -24.90 -55.97 -19.33
C PHE A 455 -26.01 -57.00 -19.57
N ALA A 456 -25.85 -57.83 -20.61
CA ALA A 456 -26.82 -58.84 -20.99
C ALA A 456 -26.92 -59.97 -19.94
N ALA A 457 -28.02 -60.71 -20.00
CA ALA A 457 -28.54 -61.69 -19.05
C ALA A 457 -27.51 -62.60 -18.33
N ALA A 458 -27.94 -63.17 -17.20
CA ALA A 458 -27.21 -64.16 -16.42
C ALA A 458 -26.48 -65.17 -17.31
N GLY A 459 -25.17 -65.35 -17.08
CA GLY A 459 -24.34 -66.22 -17.91
C GLY A 459 -23.39 -65.51 -18.88
N THR A 460 -23.35 -64.18 -18.90
CA THR A 460 -22.42 -63.42 -19.76
C THR A 460 -21.11 -63.12 -19.02
N THR A 461 -19.97 -63.50 -19.59
CA THR A 461 -18.64 -63.16 -19.08
C THR A 461 -18.41 -61.65 -19.18
N LEU A 462 -17.98 -61.01 -18.09
CA LEU A 462 -17.71 -59.57 -18.06
C LEU A 462 -16.20 -59.33 -18.10
N ARG A 463 -15.72 -58.62 -19.12
CA ARG A 463 -14.31 -58.26 -19.27
C ARG A 463 -14.12 -56.82 -18.81
N ILE A 464 -13.29 -56.61 -17.81
CA ILE A 464 -12.88 -55.28 -17.38
C ILE A 464 -11.50 -54.99 -17.96
N ILE A 465 -11.46 -54.05 -18.89
CA ILE A 465 -10.25 -53.63 -19.59
C ILE A 465 -9.78 -52.32 -18.99
N GLY A 466 -8.48 -52.22 -18.74
CA GLY A 466 -7.91 -51.11 -17.99
C GLY A 466 -6.39 -51.10 -17.90
N GLU A 467 -5.89 -50.26 -17.01
CA GLU A 467 -4.48 -50.16 -16.65
C GLU A 467 -4.32 -50.35 -15.14
N GLY A 468 -3.17 -50.87 -14.71
CA GLY A 468 -2.86 -51.02 -13.29
C GLY A 468 -3.85 -51.92 -12.54
N LEU A 469 -4.52 -52.88 -13.20
CA LEU A 469 -5.47 -53.77 -12.55
C LEU A 469 -4.69 -54.88 -11.83
N SER A 470 -4.90 -55.11 -10.54
CA SER A 470 -4.25 -56.23 -9.87
C SER A 470 -5.01 -57.54 -10.16
N PRO A 471 -4.32 -58.67 -10.45
CA PRO A 471 -4.93 -60.01 -10.46
C PRO A 471 -5.67 -60.36 -9.16
N ARG A 472 -5.28 -59.71 -8.06
CA ARG A 472 -5.83 -59.91 -6.71
C ARG A 472 -6.79 -58.80 -6.30
N ALA A 473 -7.28 -58.00 -7.26
CA ALA A 473 -8.19 -56.91 -6.96
C ALA A 473 -9.55 -57.43 -6.44
N HIS A 474 -10.17 -56.64 -5.58
CA HIS A 474 -11.56 -56.85 -5.19
C HIS A 474 -12.47 -56.09 -6.13
N VAL A 475 -13.30 -56.83 -6.84
CA VAL A 475 -14.31 -56.26 -7.74
C VAL A 475 -15.64 -56.15 -7.00
N ARG A 476 -16.29 -55.00 -7.12
CA ARG A 476 -17.66 -54.77 -6.65
C ARG A 476 -18.56 -54.41 -7.83
N LEU A 477 -19.67 -55.11 -7.97
CA LEU A 477 -20.73 -54.83 -8.94
C LEU A 477 -21.94 -54.27 -8.19
N ASN A 478 -22.38 -53.06 -8.51
CA ASN A 478 -23.49 -52.39 -7.79
C ASN A 478 -23.32 -52.38 -6.26
N GLY A 479 -22.07 -52.26 -5.79
CA GLY A 479 -21.73 -52.28 -4.36
C GLY A 479 -21.56 -53.68 -3.74
N GLN A 480 -21.99 -54.76 -4.41
CA GLN A 480 -21.81 -56.13 -3.95
C GLN A 480 -20.41 -56.64 -4.33
N ARG A 481 -19.66 -57.16 -3.35
CA ARG A 481 -18.29 -57.68 -3.55
C ARG A 481 -18.33 -59.08 -4.13
N LEU A 482 -17.54 -59.30 -5.19
CA LEU A 482 -17.30 -60.62 -5.77
C LEU A 482 -16.26 -61.42 -4.98
N LEU A 483 -16.40 -62.74 -5.00
CA LEU A 483 -15.47 -63.67 -4.37
C LEU A 483 -14.22 -63.85 -5.25
N PRO A 484 -13.04 -64.15 -4.67
CA PRO A 484 -11.81 -64.32 -5.45
C PRO A 484 -11.86 -65.39 -6.55
N GLY A 485 -12.70 -66.42 -6.41
CA GLY A 485 -12.87 -67.47 -7.41
C GLY A 485 -13.77 -67.09 -8.60
N GLU A 486 -14.42 -65.92 -8.54
CA GLU A 486 -15.27 -65.38 -9.61
C GLU A 486 -14.51 -64.44 -10.54
N ILE A 487 -13.22 -64.20 -10.24
CA ILE A 487 -12.33 -63.31 -10.98
C ILE A 487 -11.20 -64.16 -11.56
N SER A 488 -11.14 -64.24 -12.89
CA SER A 488 -10.05 -64.86 -13.63
C SER A 488 -9.24 -63.79 -14.37
N VAL A 489 -7.99 -64.12 -14.68
CA VAL A 489 -7.12 -63.25 -15.48
C VAL A 489 -7.12 -63.77 -16.91
N ALA A 490 -7.05 -62.86 -17.88
CA ALA A 490 -6.94 -63.24 -19.29
C ALA A 490 -5.75 -64.20 -19.52
N PRO A 491 -5.91 -65.24 -20.36
CA PRO A 491 -4.93 -66.31 -20.52
C PRO A 491 -3.57 -65.87 -21.07
N GLU A 492 -3.48 -64.66 -21.63
CA GLU A 492 -2.24 -64.07 -22.12
C GLU A 492 -1.38 -63.42 -21.03
N ALA A 493 -1.93 -63.18 -19.82
CA ALA A 493 -1.18 -62.59 -18.72
C ALA A 493 -0.48 -63.68 -17.89
N GLN A 494 0.78 -63.46 -17.54
CA GLN A 494 1.48 -64.36 -16.63
C GLN A 494 0.91 -64.20 -15.21
N PRO A 495 0.64 -65.30 -14.47
CA PRO A 495 0.06 -65.23 -13.12
C PRO A 495 0.94 -64.48 -12.11
N ASP A 496 2.22 -64.27 -12.45
CA ASP A 496 3.21 -63.58 -11.63
C ASP A 496 3.26 -62.07 -11.91
N GLU A 497 2.51 -61.57 -12.91
CA GLU A 497 2.41 -60.14 -13.20
C GLU A 497 1.73 -59.40 -12.06
N GLU A 498 2.36 -58.32 -11.60
CA GLU A 498 1.83 -57.50 -10.53
C GLU A 498 0.55 -56.74 -10.95
N PHE A 499 0.48 -56.37 -12.23
CA PHE A 499 -0.63 -55.67 -12.86
C PHE A 499 -0.95 -56.28 -14.22
N VAL A 500 -2.25 -56.37 -14.52
CA VAL A 500 -2.80 -56.87 -15.78
C VAL A 500 -3.65 -55.78 -16.43
N ARG A 501 -3.88 -55.92 -17.74
CA ARG A 501 -4.74 -55.01 -18.52
C ARG A 501 -6.19 -55.46 -18.57
N GLU A 502 -6.45 -56.71 -18.20
CA GLU A 502 -7.75 -57.32 -18.35
C GLU A 502 -8.06 -58.22 -17.16
N LEU A 503 -9.22 -58.03 -16.55
CA LEU A 503 -9.83 -58.94 -15.60
C LEU A 503 -11.09 -59.53 -16.22
N ILE A 504 -11.22 -60.85 -16.17
CA ILE A 504 -12.36 -61.59 -16.67
C ILE A 504 -13.19 -62.01 -15.45
N LEU A 505 -14.48 -61.66 -15.43
CA LEU A 505 -15.40 -62.13 -14.40
C LEU A 505 -16.20 -63.29 -14.96
N ASP A 506 -16.11 -64.43 -14.30
CA ASP A 506 -16.75 -65.64 -14.77
C ASP A 506 -18.28 -65.53 -14.66
N PRO A 507 -19.02 -66.04 -15.66
CA PRO A 507 -20.47 -65.85 -15.81
C PRO A 507 -21.33 -66.55 -14.75
N VAL A 508 -20.71 -67.27 -13.81
CA VAL A 508 -21.36 -68.19 -12.90
C VAL A 508 -21.35 -67.54 -11.51
N ILE A 509 -22.55 -67.18 -11.01
CA ILE A 509 -22.85 -66.59 -9.69
C ILE A 509 -23.01 -65.05 -9.65
N VAL A 510 -23.60 -64.44 -10.69
CA VAL A 510 -24.39 -63.20 -10.47
C VAL A 510 -25.86 -63.58 -10.33
N ALA A 511 -26.18 -64.29 -9.25
CA ALA A 511 -27.55 -64.69 -8.90
C ALA A 511 -28.01 -63.96 -7.61
N PRO A 512 -29.19 -63.31 -7.60
CA PRO A 512 -30.10 -63.14 -8.73
C PRO A 512 -29.54 -62.10 -9.71
N ALA A 513 -29.96 -62.19 -10.97
CA ALA A 513 -29.64 -61.23 -12.03
C ALA A 513 -29.69 -59.81 -11.48
N VAL A 514 -28.53 -59.19 -11.26
CA VAL A 514 -28.44 -57.81 -10.82
C VAL A 514 -29.04 -56.98 -11.97
N PRO A 515 -30.24 -56.38 -11.81
CA PRO A 515 -30.90 -55.69 -12.92
C PRO A 515 -30.07 -54.47 -13.28
N GLY A 516 -29.33 -54.54 -14.39
CA GLY A 516 -28.39 -53.52 -14.83
C GLY A 516 -27.26 -53.29 -13.82
N VAL A 517 -26.07 -53.87 -14.06
CA VAL A 517 -24.88 -53.35 -13.37
C VAL A 517 -24.67 -51.91 -13.85
N ALA A 518 -24.89 -50.96 -12.94
CA ALA A 518 -24.83 -49.53 -13.18
C ALA A 518 -23.44 -48.97 -12.88
N ALA A 519 -22.65 -49.67 -12.04
CA ALA A 519 -21.29 -49.29 -11.70
C ALA A 519 -20.42 -50.52 -11.40
N VAL A 520 -19.19 -50.50 -11.90
CA VAL A 520 -18.13 -51.46 -11.60
C VAL A 520 -17.03 -50.76 -10.83
N LYS A 521 -16.70 -51.27 -9.64
CA LYS A 521 -15.62 -50.75 -8.81
C LYS A 521 -14.53 -51.80 -8.61
N ILE A 522 -13.31 -51.45 -8.94
CA ILE A 522 -12.12 -52.26 -8.69
C ILE A 522 -11.36 -51.64 -7.53
N VAL A 523 -10.91 -52.47 -6.58
CA VAL A 523 -10.02 -52.07 -5.48
C VAL A 523 -8.80 -52.99 -5.46
N ASN A 524 -7.63 -52.44 -5.76
CA ASN A 524 -6.36 -53.16 -5.69
C ASN A 524 -5.98 -53.50 -4.23
N PRO A 525 -5.04 -54.45 -4.01
CA PRO A 525 -4.61 -54.84 -2.66
C PRO A 525 -4.01 -53.70 -1.80
N ASP A 526 -3.52 -52.63 -2.45
CA ASP A 526 -3.01 -51.43 -1.79
C ASP A 526 -4.12 -50.42 -1.41
N GLY A 527 -5.39 -50.77 -1.66
CA GLY A 527 -6.56 -49.96 -1.38
C GLY A 527 -6.89 -48.94 -2.48
N GLN A 528 -6.04 -48.77 -3.50
CA GLN A 528 -6.35 -47.87 -4.62
C GLN A 528 -7.52 -48.44 -5.42
N SER A 529 -8.42 -47.55 -5.82
CA SER A 529 -9.66 -47.93 -6.49
C SER A 529 -9.90 -47.17 -7.78
N ALA A 530 -10.74 -47.76 -8.63
CA ALA A 530 -11.32 -47.15 -9.81
C ALA A 530 -12.77 -47.58 -9.94
N GLU A 531 -13.61 -46.65 -10.38
CA GLU A 531 -15.05 -46.85 -10.52
C GLU A 531 -15.49 -46.34 -11.90
N LYS A 532 -16.33 -47.11 -12.59
CA LYS A 532 -16.86 -46.77 -13.92
C LYS A 532 -18.33 -47.13 -14.06
#